data_AF-A0A229UHF1-F1
#
_entry.id   AF-A0A229UHF1-F1
#
_cell.length_a   1.000
_cell.length_b   1.000
_cell.length_c   1.000
_cell.angle_alpha   90.00
_cell.angle_beta   90.00
_cell.angle_gamma   90.00
#
_symmetry.space_group_name_H-M   'P 1'
#
loop_
_entity.id
_entity.type
_entity.pdbx_description
1 polymer ?
#
loop_
_entity_poly.entity_id
_entity_poly.type
_entity_poly.pdbx_seq_one_letter_code
_entity_poly.pdbx_strand_id
1 'polypeptide(L)'
;MQTKQQLQQAVNRTIQATPVSDVHTRLYSEAFGELSHWGIEELLTSDALIKELIGFRTDLSSTQWRKLSKREQADIVWQTLFIDHTPYSEACRGVLKVFQRLGLDTAARNLSAYRSFFKHLNASDHMDQIFKLARVTTVCMSNNPFSPVERIAWEGIDQLDPRFNTALRIDYLVNHWTDACVQLRDWGYEVEEALSGKTCREIRSFLKYWIARMNPLYMFSGGFMSGTSNRIIQECVLPVAAEAGIPLALFISNEGWQLDDFSSAAGTSLQQADGISVLAELCAKYPGNKFLCSLGAGAGVGVHPYLLTAAARQFPNLHLVGYHGSFHIPGALEELTRLRFELAGTHVTVQHSDSDVLEQLLYKWDDARGVIGKVLYDKYSDLMNTGWRMTEDEIARDAAGLLGGDFWKFLGRPNPAVAFKA
;
A
#
# COMPACT_ATOMS: atom_id res chain seq x y z
N MET A 1 33.18 -0.04 10.15
CA MET A 1 33.50 1.14 9.30
C MET A 1 34.15 2.24 10.13
N GLN A 2 35.08 3.02 9.57
CA GLN A 2 35.90 3.99 10.33
C GLN A 2 35.64 5.47 9.97
N THR A 3 35.04 5.78 8.82
CA THR A 3 34.69 7.16 8.43
C THR A 3 33.22 7.32 8.06
N LYS A 4 32.70 8.55 8.16
CA LYS A 4 31.33 8.88 7.72
C LYS A 4 31.12 8.64 6.22
N GLN A 5 32.16 8.86 5.40
CA GLN A 5 32.11 8.57 3.97
C GLN A 5 31.95 7.07 3.69
N GLN A 6 32.71 6.22 4.39
CA GLN A 6 32.55 4.75 4.30
C GLN A 6 31.14 4.32 4.72
N LEU A 7 30.63 4.91 5.81
CA LEU A 7 29.27 4.65 6.28
C LEU A 7 28.23 5.04 5.23
N GLN A 8 28.31 6.23 4.66
CA GLN A 8 27.36 6.69 3.65
C GLN A 8 27.35 5.79 2.42
N GLN A 9 28.53 5.40 1.93
CA GLN A 9 28.66 4.48 0.80
C GLN A 9 28.08 3.11 1.11
N ALA A 10 28.36 2.56 2.29
CA ALA A 10 27.83 1.27 2.72
C ALA A 10 26.30 1.28 2.86
N VAL A 11 25.73 2.30 3.53
CA VAL A 11 24.28 2.46 3.68
C VAL A 11 23.61 2.56 2.31
N ASN A 12 24.09 3.45 1.45
CA ASN A 12 23.50 3.65 0.12
C ASN A 12 23.58 2.36 -0.71
N ARG A 13 24.75 1.72 -0.75
CA ARG A 13 24.93 0.46 -1.49
C ARG A 13 24.00 -0.62 -0.95
N THR A 14 23.91 -0.79 0.36
CA THR A 14 23.12 -1.85 0.99
C THR A 14 21.62 -1.61 0.80
N ILE A 15 21.12 -0.39 1.01
CA ILE A 15 19.69 -0.07 0.82
C ILE A 15 19.27 -0.21 -0.64
N GLN A 16 20.12 0.24 -1.58
CA GLN A 16 19.86 0.04 -3.01
C GLN A 16 19.95 -1.44 -3.41
N ALA A 17 20.79 -2.23 -2.72
CA ALA A 17 20.96 -3.64 -3.05
C ALA A 17 19.85 -4.54 -2.47
N THR A 18 19.25 -4.14 -1.36
CA THR A 18 18.36 -4.98 -0.55
C THR A 18 17.03 -5.23 -1.26
N PRO A 19 16.66 -6.51 -1.51
CA PRO A 19 15.36 -6.84 -2.09
C PRO A 19 14.21 -6.41 -1.17
N VAL A 20 13.10 -6.00 -1.77
CA VAL A 20 11.90 -5.54 -1.05
C VAL A 20 10.79 -6.58 -1.12
N SER A 21 10.07 -6.75 -0.02
CA SER A 21 8.70 -7.26 -0.05
C SER A 21 7.75 -6.08 0.11
N ASP A 22 7.02 -5.76 -0.96
CA ASP A 22 6.04 -4.68 -0.94
C ASP A 22 4.74 -5.17 -0.31
N VAL A 23 4.54 -4.80 0.96
CA VAL A 23 3.54 -5.43 1.83
C VAL A 23 2.11 -4.94 1.57
N HIS A 24 1.93 -3.94 0.71
CA HIS A 24 0.62 -3.43 0.32
C HIS A 24 0.67 -2.71 -1.03
N THR A 25 -0.15 -3.18 -1.97
CA THR A 25 -0.32 -2.62 -3.30
C THR A 25 -1.78 -2.76 -3.75
N ARG A 26 -2.13 -2.06 -4.83
CA ARG A 26 -3.38 -2.25 -5.58
C ARG A 26 -3.11 -2.93 -6.94
N LEU A 27 -1.92 -3.54 -7.08
CA LEU A 27 -1.55 -4.31 -8.25
C LEU A 27 -2.26 -5.66 -8.27
N TYR A 28 -2.40 -6.23 -9.46
CA TYR A 28 -2.86 -7.60 -9.67
C TYR A 28 -1.91 -8.35 -10.60
N SER A 29 -1.80 -9.66 -10.38
CA SER A 29 -1.08 -10.53 -11.31
C SER A 29 -1.78 -10.58 -12.68
N GLU A 30 -1.04 -10.99 -13.72
CA GLU A 30 -1.57 -11.11 -15.09
C GLU A 30 -2.85 -11.97 -15.17
N ALA A 31 -3.00 -12.95 -14.27
CA ALA A 31 -4.16 -13.84 -14.20
C ALA A 31 -5.49 -13.12 -13.95
N PHE A 32 -5.48 -11.88 -13.45
CA PHE A 32 -6.69 -11.07 -13.23
C PHE A 32 -7.10 -10.24 -14.45
N GLY A 33 -6.41 -10.35 -15.58
CA GLY A 33 -6.78 -9.70 -16.83
C GLY A 33 -6.83 -8.17 -16.70
N GLU A 34 -8.00 -7.58 -16.91
CA GLU A 34 -8.20 -6.12 -16.94
C GLU A 34 -7.87 -5.40 -15.62
N LEU A 35 -7.80 -6.13 -14.49
CA LEU A 35 -7.37 -5.57 -13.21
C LEU A 35 -5.83 -5.43 -13.10
N SER A 36 -5.08 -6.09 -13.99
CA SER A 36 -3.62 -5.98 -14.03
C SER A 36 -3.21 -4.73 -14.83
N HIS A 37 -3.18 -3.58 -14.17
CA HIS A 37 -2.86 -2.30 -14.80
C HIS A 37 -1.36 -2.10 -14.99
N TRP A 38 -0.96 -1.84 -16.24
CA TRP A 38 0.40 -1.50 -16.63
C TRP A 38 0.40 -0.68 -17.93
N GLY A 39 1.53 -0.05 -18.22
CA GLY A 39 1.74 0.70 -19.45
C GLY A 39 1.40 2.19 -19.34
N ILE A 40 1.67 2.89 -20.43
CA ILE A 40 1.70 4.36 -20.41
C ILE A 40 0.34 5.02 -20.18
N GLU A 41 -0.74 4.46 -20.73
CA GLU A 41 -2.06 5.06 -20.57
C GLU A 41 -2.53 4.91 -19.12
N GLU A 42 -2.29 3.76 -18.49
CA GLU A 42 -2.54 3.54 -17.06
C GLU A 42 -1.69 4.48 -16.20
N LEU A 43 -0.38 4.58 -16.49
CA LEU A 43 0.53 5.43 -15.74
C LEU A 43 0.10 6.91 -15.75
N LEU A 44 -0.29 7.42 -16.92
CA LEU A 44 -0.76 8.80 -17.11
C LEU A 44 -2.19 9.05 -16.62
N THR A 45 -2.95 8.01 -16.28
CA THR A 45 -4.31 8.14 -15.77
C THR A 45 -4.45 7.52 -14.37
N SER A 46 -3.34 7.46 -13.64
CA SER A 46 -3.32 7.08 -12.23
C SER A 46 -4.08 8.09 -11.37
N ASP A 47 -4.63 7.63 -10.25
CA ASP A 47 -5.46 8.44 -9.35
C ASP A 47 -4.78 9.74 -8.90
N ALA A 48 -3.47 9.69 -8.65
CA ALA A 48 -2.69 10.85 -8.22
C ALA A 48 -2.65 11.95 -9.29
N LEU A 49 -2.44 11.58 -10.57
CA LEU A 49 -2.42 12.53 -11.67
C LEU A 49 -3.82 13.04 -12.00
N ILE A 50 -4.85 12.18 -11.89
CA ILE A 50 -6.24 12.61 -12.05
C ILE A 50 -6.56 13.69 -11.00
N LYS A 51 -6.27 13.46 -9.72
CA LYS A 51 -6.49 14.45 -8.63
C LYS A 51 -5.79 15.78 -8.92
N GLU A 52 -4.56 15.74 -9.41
CA GLU A 52 -3.81 16.94 -9.77
C GLU A 52 -4.45 17.66 -10.98
N LEU A 53 -4.88 16.92 -12.00
CA LEU A 53 -5.54 17.46 -13.19
C LEU A 53 -6.81 18.24 -12.83
N ILE A 54 -7.62 17.77 -11.87
CA ILE A 54 -8.88 18.45 -11.46
C ILE A 54 -8.62 19.91 -11.08
N GLY A 55 -7.49 20.20 -10.43
CA GLY A 55 -7.12 21.55 -10.03
C GLY A 55 -6.88 22.50 -11.22
N PHE A 56 -6.49 21.97 -12.37
CA PHE A 56 -6.21 22.75 -13.59
C PHE A 56 -7.37 22.75 -14.59
N ARG A 57 -8.20 21.71 -14.61
CA ARG A 57 -9.28 21.49 -15.60
C ARG A 57 -10.66 21.61 -14.96
N THR A 58 -10.97 22.80 -14.43
CA THR A 58 -12.30 23.11 -13.87
C THR A 58 -13.43 23.08 -14.90
N ASP A 59 -13.09 23.11 -16.19
CA ASP A 59 -14.00 22.94 -17.32
C ASP A 59 -14.38 21.48 -17.61
N LEU A 60 -13.66 20.51 -17.05
CA LEU A 60 -13.84 19.10 -17.31
C LEU A 60 -14.63 18.40 -16.19
N SER A 61 -15.90 18.10 -16.46
CA SER A 61 -16.75 17.38 -15.51
C SER A 61 -16.45 15.88 -15.45
N SER A 62 -16.83 15.22 -14.33
CA SER A 62 -16.75 13.76 -14.15
C SER A 62 -17.41 13.00 -15.30
N THR A 63 -18.56 13.47 -15.75
CA THR A 63 -19.33 12.87 -16.83
C THR A 63 -18.63 12.98 -18.17
N GLN A 64 -17.94 14.09 -18.43
CA GLN A 64 -17.14 14.23 -19.65
C GLN A 64 -15.90 13.33 -19.59
N TRP A 65 -15.19 13.32 -18.46
CA TRP A 65 -14.01 12.47 -18.27
C TRP A 65 -14.29 10.99 -18.55
N ARG A 66 -15.39 10.45 -18.01
CA ARG A 66 -15.78 9.04 -18.19
C ARG A 66 -16.13 8.66 -19.63
N LYS A 67 -16.47 9.63 -20.47
CA LYS A 67 -16.77 9.39 -21.89
C LYS A 67 -15.52 9.31 -22.75
N LEU A 68 -14.39 9.81 -22.26
CA LEU A 68 -13.12 9.77 -22.96
C LEU A 68 -12.55 8.35 -22.92
N SER A 69 -11.93 7.95 -24.01
CA SER A 69 -11.04 6.78 -24.01
C SER A 69 -9.84 7.02 -23.11
N LYS A 70 -9.25 5.94 -22.59
CA LYS A 70 -8.03 6.01 -21.75
C LYS A 70 -6.88 6.77 -22.42
N ARG A 71 -6.78 6.65 -23.76
CA ARG A 71 -5.80 7.39 -24.56
C ARG A 71 -6.06 8.89 -24.57
N GLU A 72 -7.30 9.31 -24.76
CA GLU A 72 -7.68 10.74 -24.71
C GLU A 72 -7.48 11.32 -23.31
N GLN A 73 -7.80 10.55 -22.26
CA GLN A 73 -7.51 10.92 -20.87
C GLN A 73 -6.01 11.15 -20.65
N ALA A 74 -5.18 10.22 -21.09
CA ALA A 74 -3.72 10.34 -20.99
C ALA A 74 -3.16 11.50 -21.81
N ASP A 75 -3.73 11.79 -22.99
CA ASP A 75 -3.36 12.95 -23.80
C ASP A 75 -3.66 14.26 -23.05
N ILE A 76 -4.83 14.36 -22.42
CA ILE A 76 -5.19 15.52 -21.59
C ILE A 76 -4.23 15.66 -20.40
N VAL A 77 -3.97 14.58 -19.67
CA VAL A 77 -3.05 14.62 -18.52
C VAL A 77 -1.65 15.03 -18.96
N TRP A 78 -1.12 14.42 -20.02
CA TRP A 78 0.21 14.75 -20.54
C TRP A 78 0.31 16.21 -20.97
N GLN A 79 -0.65 16.68 -21.76
CA GLN A 79 -0.66 18.06 -22.23
C GLN A 79 -0.74 19.03 -21.04
N THR A 80 -1.70 18.84 -20.14
CA THR A 80 -1.91 19.79 -19.04
C THR A 80 -0.80 19.74 -17.99
N LEU A 81 -0.39 18.56 -17.51
CA LEU A 81 0.51 18.47 -16.35
C LEU A 81 2.01 18.42 -16.71
N PHE A 82 2.36 18.05 -17.95
CA PHE A 82 3.77 17.88 -18.36
C PHE A 82 4.24 18.88 -19.42
N ILE A 83 3.33 19.42 -20.24
CA ILE A 83 3.66 20.35 -21.31
C ILE A 83 3.28 21.78 -20.94
N ASP A 84 2.02 22.00 -20.58
CA ASP A 84 1.51 23.34 -20.23
C ASP A 84 2.05 23.80 -18.86
N HIS A 85 2.42 22.85 -18.00
CA HIS A 85 3.00 23.10 -16.68
C HIS A 85 4.27 22.28 -16.47
N THR A 86 5.17 22.79 -15.62
CA THR A 86 6.39 22.09 -15.25
C THR A 86 6.07 20.90 -14.33
N PRO A 87 6.42 19.65 -14.68
CA PRO A 87 6.00 18.43 -13.97
C PRO A 87 6.83 18.14 -12.72
N TYR A 88 6.88 19.06 -11.75
CA TYR A 88 7.67 18.89 -10.52
C TYR A 88 6.92 18.20 -9.38
N SER A 89 5.59 18.03 -9.47
CA SER A 89 4.84 17.25 -8.48
C SER A 89 5.38 15.81 -8.42
N GLU A 90 5.28 15.15 -7.28
CA GLU A 90 5.85 13.80 -7.13
C GLU A 90 5.16 12.77 -8.03
N ALA A 91 3.87 12.94 -8.32
CA ALA A 91 3.14 12.09 -9.27
C ALA A 91 3.71 12.26 -10.69
N CYS A 92 3.84 13.51 -11.17
CA CYS A 92 4.39 13.77 -12.50
C CYS A 92 5.86 13.37 -12.62
N ARG A 93 6.68 13.72 -11.62
CA ARG A 93 8.10 13.34 -11.54
C ARG A 93 8.26 11.82 -11.51
N GLY A 94 7.36 11.10 -10.85
CA GLY A 94 7.32 9.64 -10.84
C GLY A 94 7.22 9.04 -12.24
N VAL A 95 6.33 9.56 -13.08
CA VAL A 95 6.21 9.14 -14.49
C VAL A 95 7.51 9.36 -15.26
N LEU A 96 8.16 10.51 -15.08
CA LEU A 96 9.44 10.79 -15.76
C LEU A 96 10.55 9.85 -15.29
N LYS A 97 10.58 9.47 -14.00
CA LYS A 97 11.51 8.45 -13.49
C LYS A 97 11.25 7.08 -14.08
N VAL A 98 9.98 6.69 -14.27
CA VAL A 98 9.64 5.45 -14.99
C VAL A 98 10.27 5.46 -16.38
N PHE A 99 10.05 6.53 -17.14
CA PHE A 99 10.64 6.67 -18.47
C PHE A 99 12.16 6.58 -18.44
N GLN A 100 12.82 7.32 -17.53
CA GLN A 100 14.27 7.27 -17.36
C GLN A 100 14.77 5.84 -17.04
N ARG A 101 14.10 5.14 -16.12
CA ARG A 101 14.44 3.77 -15.69
C ARG A 101 14.25 2.73 -16.79
N LEU A 102 13.34 2.99 -17.72
CA LEU A 102 13.12 2.18 -18.92
C LEU A 102 14.01 2.60 -20.10
N GLY A 103 14.90 3.59 -19.91
CA GLY A 103 15.83 4.06 -20.94
C GLY A 103 15.21 4.99 -21.98
N LEU A 104 14.05 5.58 -21.70
CA LEU A 104 13.38 6.54 -22.57
C LEU A 104 13.89 7.96 -22.34
N ASP A 105 14.08 8.72 -23.43
CA ASP A 105 14.55 10.10 -23.38
C ASP A 105 13.42 11.06 -22.99
N THR A 106 13.42 11.49 -21.73
CA THR A 106 12.45 12.46 -21.20
C THR A 106 12.63 13.86 -21.77
N ALA A 107 13.81 14.23 -22.27
CA ALA A 107 14.07 15.56 -22.81
C ALA A 107 13.33 15.79 -24.13
N ALA A 108 13.11 14.72 -24.90
CA ALA A 108 12.35 14.76 -26.15
C ALA A 108 10.86 15.07 -25.97
N ARG A 109 10.29 14.84 -24.77
CA ARG A 109 8.87 15.04 -24.45
C ARG A 109 7.90 14.37 -25.45
N ASN A 110 8.32 13.23 -25.99
CA ASN A 110 7.64 12.60 -27.13
C ASN A 110 6.75 11.44 -26.68
N LEU A 111 5.48 11.77 -26.36
CA LEU A 111 4.49 10.79 -25.92
C LEU A 111 4.26 9.66 -26.94
N SER A 112 4.37 9.95 -28.24
CA SER A 112 4.22 8.95 -29.31
C SER A 112 5.36 7.93 -29.30
N ALA A 113 6.59 8.38 -29.07
CA ALA A 113 7.74 7.50 -28.92
C ALA A 113 7.60 6.60 -27.69
N TYR A 114 7.15 7.14 -26.55
CA TYR A 114 6.91 6.34 -25.36
C TYR A 114 5.81 5.29 -25.59
N ARG A 115 4.70 5.66 -26.21
CA ARG A 115 3.65 4.69 -26.62
C ARG A 115 4.18 3.60 -27.54
N SER A 116 5.06 3.96 -28.48
CA SER A 116 5.68 3.00 -29.39
C SER A 116 6.56 2.00 -28.64
N PHE A 117 7.25 2.41 -27.58
CA PHE A 117 7.98 1.49 -26.70
C PHE A 117 7.04 0.47 -26.04
N PHE A 118 5.98 0.94 -25.35
CA PHE A 118 5.05 0.04 -24.63
C PHE A 118 4.29 -0.91 -25.56
N LYS A 119 3.98 -0.50 -26.79
CA LYS A 119 3.23 -1.32 -27.76
C LYS A 119 3.90 -2.66 -28.09
N HIS A 120 5.23 -2.75 -27.99
CA HIS A 120 5.98 -3.96 -28.35
C HIS A 120 6.25 -4.89 -27.16
N LEU A 121 5.77 -4.54 -25.97
CA LEU A 121 6.04 -5.31 -24.76
C LEU A 121 5.02 -6.44 -24.58
N ASN A 122 5.49 -7.59 -24.12
CA ASN A 122 4.66 -8.64 -23.55
C ASN A 122 4.45 -8.33 -22.06
N ALA A 123 3.22 -8.51 -21.56
CA ALA A 123 2.86 -8.17 -20.17
C ALA A 123 3.72 -8.93 -19.15
N SER A 124 3.93 -10.23 -19.38
CA SER A 124 4.69 -11.12 -18.49
C SER A 124 6.18 -10.74 -18.45
N ASP A 125 6.81 -10.58 -19.62
CA ASP A 125 8.22 -10.17 -19.71
C ASP A 125 8.44 -8.78 -19.10
N HIS A 126 7.50 -7.86 -19.31
CA HIS A 126 7.56 -6.53 -18.74
C HIS A 126 7.39 -6.55 -17.21
N MET A 127 6.48 -7.37 -16.69
CA MET A 127 6.34 -7.61 -15.25
C MET A 127 7.64 -8.12 -14.63
N ASP A 128 8.28 -9.11 -15.26
CA ASP A 128 9.59 -9.62 -14.85
C ASP A 128 10.65 -8.52 -14.84
N GLN A 129 10.67 -7.70 -15.89
CA GLN A 129 11.58 -6.55 -15.99
C GLN A 129 11.34 -5.53 -14.88
N ILE A 130 10.09 -5.17 -14.59
CA ILE A 130 9.76 -4.17 -13.55
C ILE A 130 10.13 -4.69 -12.15
N PHE A 131 9.77 -5.92 -11.81
CA PHE A 131 10.15 -6.51 -10.51
C PHE A 131 11.67 -6.52 -10.33
N LYS A 132 12.41 -6.92 -11.38
CA LYS A 132 13.88 -6.92 -11.37
C LYS A 132 14.46 -5.52 -11.22
N LEU A 133 13.97 -4.55 -11.99
CA LEU A 133 14.46 -3.16 -11.94
C LEU A 133 14.14 -2.50 -10.59
N ALA A 134 12.94 -2.70 -10.04
CA ALA A 134 12.55 -2.17 -8.74
C ALA A 134 13.21 -2.90 -7.56
N ARG A 135 13.83 -4.07 -7.82
CA ARG A 135 14.31 -5.02 -6.80
C ARG A 135 13.21 -5.40 -5.80
N VAL A 136 12.00 -5.56 -6.32
CA VAL A 136 10.85 -6.07 -5.58
C VAL A 136 10.79 -7.58 -5.82
N THR A 137 10.67 -8.33 -4.74
CA THR A 137 10.62 -9.81 -4.78
C THR A 137 9.18 -10.29 -4.75
N THR A 138 8.36 -9.63 -3.94
CA THR A 138 6.94 -9.92 -3.82
C THR A 138 6.16 -8.64 -3.61
N VAL A 139 4.92 -8.64 -4.07
CA VAL A 139 3.91 -7.64 -3.75
C VAL A 139 2.77 -8.31 -2.99
N CYS A 140 1.99 -7.52 -2.26
CA CYS A 140 0.73 -7.95 -1.65
C CYS A 140 -0.42 -7.19 -2.29
N MET A 141 -1.30 -7.91 -2.99
CA MET A 141 -2.49 -7.37 -3.64
C MET A 141 -3.55 -6.99 -2.59
N SER A 142 -4.47 -6.11 -2.98
CA SER A 142 -5.59 -5.65 -2.18
C SER A 142 -6.90 -6.23 -2.71
N ASN A 143 -7.31 -7.38 -2.18
CA ASN A 143 -8.35 -8.21 -2.78
C ASN A 143 -9.73 -8.03 -2.16
N ASN A 144 -10.70 -7.55 -2.94
CA ASN A 144 -12.06 -7.23 -2.52
C ASN A 144 -13.09 -8.25 -3.04
N PRO A 145 -13.60 -9.16 -2.19
CA PRO A 145 -14.63 -10.13 -2.59
C PRO A 145 -15.99 -9.51 -2.92
N PHE A 146 -16.19 -8.21 -2.60
CA PHE A 146 -17.38 -7.45 -2.96
C PHE A 146 -17.26 -6.74 -4.32
N SER A 147 -16.07 -6.72 -4.93
CA SER A 147 -15.92 -6.32 -6.33
C SER A 147 -16.45 -7.43 -7.25
N PRO A 148 -17.48 -7.18 -8.08
CA PRO A 148 -18.00 -8.21 -8.97
C PRO A 148 -16.94 -8.71 -9.96
N VAL A 149 -16.14 -7.80 -10.51
CA VAL A 149 -15.10 -8.13 -11.50
C VAL A 149 -14.01 -8.99 -10.86
N GLU A 150 -13.55 -8.62 -9.67
CA GLU A 150 -12.51 -9.38 -8.97
C GLU A 150 -13.02 -10.73 -8.49
N ARG A 151 -14.25 -10.79 -7.98
CA ARG A 151 -14.88 -12.04 -7.56
C ARG A 151 -14.95 -13.05 -8.70
N ILE A 152 -15.36 -12.61 -9.89
CA ILE A 152 -15.38 -13.45 -11.10
C ILE A 152 -13.96 -13.92 -11.44
N ALA A 153 -12.96 -13.05 -11.38
CA ALA A 153 -11.57 -13.43 -11.62
C ALA A 153 -11.12 -14.53 -10.63
N TRP A 154 -11.45 -14.39 -9.35
CA TRP A 154 -11.15 -15.39 -8.32
C TRP A 154 -11.83 -16.74 -8.56
N GLU A 155 -12.90 -16.84 -9.33
CA GLU A 155 -13.52 -18.14 -9.68
C GLU A 155 -12.72 -18.87 -10.76
N GLY A 156 -12.03 -18.15 -11.65
CA GLY A 156 -11.26 -18.72 -12.76
C GLY A 156 -9.78 -18.96 -12.49
N ILE A 157 -9.23 -18.47 -11.38
CA ILE A 157 -7.79 -18.56 -11.07
C ILE A 157 -7.50 -19.77 -10.16
N ASP A 158 -6.80 -20.77 -10.70
CA ASP A 158 -6.37 -21.94 -9.92
C ASP A 158 -4.97 -21.78 -9.32
N GLN A 159 -4.08 -21.06 -10.01
CA GLN A 159 -2.71 -20.80 -9.57
C GLN A 159 -2.36 -19.34 -9.79
N LEU A 160 -1.75 -18.73 -8.78
CA LEU A 160 -1.25 -17.37 -8.81
C LEU A 160 0.26 -17.37 -9.02
N ASP A 161 0.75 -16.32 -9.66
CA ASP A 161 2.18 -16.01 -9.66
C ASP A 161 2.66 -15.89 -8.19
N PRO A 162 3.70 -16.65 -7.77
CA PRO A 162 4.16 -16.69 -6.38
C PRO A 162 4.73 -15.35 -5.89
N ARG A 163 4.99 -14.39 -6.77
CA ARG A 163 5.37 -13.02 -6.41
C ARG A 163 4.19 -12.21 -5.86
N PHE A 164 2.95 -12.62 -6.13
CA PHE A 164 1.74 -11.92 -5.74
C PHE A 164 1.08 -12.60 -4.54
N ASN A 165 1.28 -12.02 -3.37
CA ASN A 165 0.55 -12.39 -2.16
C ASN A 165 -0.79 -11.67 -2.13
N THR A 166 -1.70 -12.11 -1.26
CA THR A 166 -3.06 -11.58 -1.16
C THR A 166 -3.29 -10.93 0.21
N ALA A 167 -4.11 -9.89 0.24
CA ALA A 167 -4.69 -9.34 1.46
C ALA A 167 -6.21 -9.22 1.27
N LEU A 168 -6.98 -9.69 2.24
CA LEU A 168 -8.43 -9.70 2.15
C LEU A 168 -8.99 -8.35 2.61
N ARG A 169 -9.44 -7.54 1.66
CA ARG A 169 -10.09 -6.25 1.87
C ARG A 169 -11.52 -6.46 2.39
N ILE A 170 -11.84 -5.87 3.54
CA ILE A 170 -13.13 -6.05 4.24
C ILE A 170 -13.85 -4.73 4.55
N ASP A 171 -13.38 -3.59 4.02
CA ASP A 171 -13.99 -2.28 4.25
C ASP A 171 -15.48 -2.23 3.85
N TYR A 172 -15.88 -2.87 2.75
CA TYR A 172 -17.29 -2.89 2.35
C TYR A 172 -18.17 -3.61 3.38
N LEU A 173 -17.75 -4.80 3.82
CA LEU A 173 -18.42 -5.57 4.87
C LEU A 173 -18.55 -4.76 6.17
N VAL A 174 -17.51 -4.02 6.51
CA VAL A 174 -17.32 -3.40 7.81
C VAL A 174 -17.96 -2.01 7.89
N ASN A 175 -17.80 -1.19 6.85
CA ASN A 175 -18.21 0.21 6.82
C ASN A 175 -19.56 0.41 6.13
N HIS A 176 -19.99 -0.53 5.29
CA HIS A 176 -21.22 -0.45 4.51
C HIS A 176 -22.16 -1.63 4.83
N TRP A 177 -22.33 -1.94 6.11
CA TRP A 177 -23.03 -3.15 6.57
C TRP A 177 -24.44 -3.31 5.98
N THR A 178 -25.23 -2.23 5.88
CA THR A 178 -26.59 -2.31 5.32
C THR A 178 -26.57 -2.85 3.89
N ASP A 179 -25.68 -2.34 3.04
CA ASP A 179 -25.56 -2.79 1.65
C ASP A 179 -24.90 -4.17 1.57
N ALA A 180 -23.85 -4.40 2.36
CA ALA A 180 -23.18 -5.70 2.44
C ALA A 180 -24.15 -6.81 2.91
N CYS A 181 -25.08 -6.50 3.81
CA CYS A 181 -26.11 -7.43 4.29
C CYS A 181 -27.10 -7.82 3.17
N VAL A 182 -27.42 -6.92 2.25
CA VAL A 182 -28.21 -7.24 1.05
C VAL A 182 -27.42 -8.20 0.17
N GLN A 183 -26.18 -7.82 -0.16
CA GLN A 183 -25.36 -8.59 -1.09
C GLN A 183 -25.00 -9.99 -0.56
N LEU A 184 -24.75 -10.13 0.74
CA LEU A 184 -24.54 -11.42 1.39
C LEU A 184 -25.78 -12.32 1.30
N ARG A 185 -26.99 -11.78 1.47
CA ARG A 185 -28.24 -12.56 1.27
C ARG A 185 -28.38 -13.04 -0.16
N ASP A 186 -28.06 -12.20 -1.13
CA ASP A 186 -28.09 -12.57 -2.56
C ASP A 186 -27.10 -13.70 -2.88
N TRP A 187 -26.01 -13.81 -2.12
CA TRP A 187 -25.06 -14.92 -2.18
C TRP A 187 -25.42 -16.12 -1.30
N GLY A 188 -26.61 -16.13 -0.70
CA GLY A 188 -27.14 -17.24 0.07
C GLY A 188 -26.75 -17.29 1.55
N TYR A 189 -26.14 -16.23 2.10
CA TYR A 189 -25.85 -16.14 3.53
C TYR A 189 -27.10 -15.70 4.31
N GLU A 190 -27.35 -16.35 5.45
CA GLU A 190 -28.54 -16.08 6.27
C GLU A 190 -28.31 -14.92 7.27
N VAL A 191 -28.12 -13.72 6.74
CA VAL A 191 -27.81 -12.50 7.51
C VAL A 191 -28.99 -11.53 7.62
N GLU A 192 -29.02 -10.75 8.71
CA GLU A 192 -29.97 -9.66 8.93
C GLU A 192 -29.27 -8.41 9.51
N GLU A 193 -29.84 -7.23 9.25
CA GLU A 193 -29.20 -5.95 9.64
C GLU A 193 -28.92 -5.84 11.15
N ALA A 194 -29.73 -6.48 12.00
CA ALA A 194 -29.62 -6.42 13.45
C ALA A 194 -28.36 -7.10 14.05
N LEU A 195 -27.52 -7.76 13.23
CA LEU A 195 -26.32 -8.48 13.66
C LEU A 195 -26.61 -9.45 14.82
N SER A 196 -27.58 -10.35 14.63
CA SER A 196 -27.83 -11.43 15.58
C SER A 196 -26.67 -12.42 15.63
N GLY A 197 -26.65 -13.28 16.65
CA GLY A 197 -25.66 -14.34 16.75
C GLY A 197 -25.64 -15.29 15.54
N LYS A 198 -26.76 -15.43 14.81
CA LYS A 198 -26.82 -16.17 13.54
C LYS A 198 -26.09 -15.40 12.43
N THR A 199 -26.42 -14.13 12.26
CA THR A 199 -25.73 -13.24 11.32
C THR A 199 -24.22 -13.22 11.54
N CYS A 200 -23.76 -13.10 12.79
CA CYS A 200 -22.34 -13.13 13.09
C CYS A 200 -21.68 -14.47 12.67
N ARG A 201 -22.37 -15.61 12.77
CA ARG A 201 -21.84 -16.90 12.27
C ARG A 201 -21.76 -16.95 10.75
N GLU A 202 -22.73 -16.39 10.05
CA GLU A 202 -22.73 -16.30 8.59
C GLU A 202 -21.61 -15.39 8.07
N ILE A 203 -21.40 -14.23 8.69
CA ILE A 203 -20.26 -13.35 8.38
C ILE A 203 -18.94 -14.09 8.58
N ARG A 204 -18.79 -14.82 9.70
CA ARG A 204 -17.58 -15.63 9.93
C ARG A 204 -17.40 -16.71 8.86
N SER A 205 -18.48 -17.35 8.41
CA SER A 205 -18.43 -18.37 7.36
C SER A 205 -18.00 -17.77 6.02
N PHE A 206 -18.52 -16.59 5.67
CA PHE A 206 -18.08 -15.81 4.51
C PHE A 206 -16.57 -15.50 4.57
N LEU A 207 -16.09 -14.99 5.70
CA LEU A 207 -14.66 -14.67 5.87
C LEU A 207 -13.78 -15.92 5.78
N LYS A 208 -14.20 -17.03 6.39
CA LYS A 208 -13.47 -18.32 6.32
C LYS A 208 -13.38 -18.86 4.90
N TYR A 209 -14.47 -18.76 4.12
CA TYR A 209 -14.45 -19.14 2.71
C TYR A 209 -13.39 -18.35 1.93
N TRP A 210 -13.38 -17.03 2.07
CA TRP A 210 -12.42 -16.18 1.35
C TRP A 210 -10.98 -16.32 1.85
N ILE A 211 -10.77 -16.58 3.14
CA ILE A 211 -9.45 -16.92 3.67
C ILE A 211 -8.96 -18.23 3.06
N ALA A 212 -9.80 -19.26 2.97
CA ALA A 212 -9.45 -20.53 2.34
C ALA A 212 -9.17 -20.35 0.83
N ARG A 213 -9.93 -19.50 0.14
CA ARG A 213 -9.76 -19.24 -1.30
C ARG A 213 -8.50 -18.43 -1.63
N MET A 214 -8.24 -17.36 -0.88
CA MET A 214 -7.17 -16.40 -1.19
C MET A 214 -5.86 -16.68 -0.45
N ASN A 215 -5.89 -17.41 0.67
CA ASN A 215 -4.77 -17.57 1.60
C ASN A 215 -4.08 -16.23 1.97
N PRO A 216 -4.84 -15.23 2.48
CA PRO A 216 -4.32 -13.89 2.69
C PRO A 216 -3.23 -13.83 3.75
N LEU A 217 -2.31 -12.86 3.59
CA LEU A 217 -1.33 -12.50 4.61
C LEU A 217 -1.98 -11.79 5.79
N TYR A 218 -3.02 -11.00 5.53
CA TYR A 218 -3.81 -10.25 6.52
C TYR A 218 -5.19 -9.90 5.95
N MET A 219 -6.14 -9.57 6.82
CA MET A 219 -7.37 -8.85 6.46
C MET A 219 -7.17 -7.36 6.66
N PHE A 220 -7.82 -6.49 5.90
CA PHE A 220 -7.70 -5.04 6.13
C PHE A 220 -8.98 -4.24 5.86
N SER A 221 -9.12 -3.15 6.61
CA SER A 221 -10.16 -2.14 6.42
C SER A 221 -9.57 -0.74 6.51
N GLY A 222 -10.07 0.17 5.67
CA GLY A 222 -9.88 1.60 5.84
C GLY A 222 -10.96 2.21 6.74
N GLY A 223 -10.65 3.32 7.42
CA GLY A 223 -11.63 4.12 8.15
C GLY A 223 -11.88 3.70 9.61
N PHE A 224 -12.49 4.60 10.38
CA PHE A 224 -12.67 4.46 11.82
C PHE A 224 -14.04 3.92 12.24
N MET A 225 -13.99 3.16 13.34
CA MET A 225 -14.96 2.11 13.65
C MET A 225 -15.78 2.49 14.88
N SER A 226 -17.05 2.86 14.67
CA SER A 226 -18.02 2.98 15.76
C SER A 226 -19.28 2.18 15.46
N GLY A 227 -20.10 1.94 16.48
CA GLY A 227 -21.36 1.22 16.35
C GLY A 227 -21.23 -0.17 15.69
N THR A 228 -21.98 -0.36 14.61
CA THR A 228 -22.09 -1.62 13.84
C THR A 228 -20.73 -2.14 13.38
N SER A 229 -19.87 -1.27 12.84
CA SER A 229 -18.56 -1.64 12.34
C SER A 229 -17.70 -2.25 13.46
N ASN A 230 -17.69 -1.64 14.65
CA ASN A 230 -16.94 -2.15 15.79
C ASN A 230 -17.46 -3.53 16.25
N ARG A 231 -18.78 -3.75 16.21
CA ARG A 231 -19.37 -5.07 16.49
C ARG A 231 -18.95 -6.12 15.47
N ILE A 232 -18.96 -5.81 14.17
CA ILE A 232 -18.49 -6.74 13.13
C ILE A 232 -17.02 -7.11 13.34
N ILE A 233 -16.15 -6.15 13.68
CA ILE A 233 -14.75 -6.46 13.99
C ILE A 233 -14.66 -7.43 15.17
N GLN A 234 -15.26 -7.07 16.30
CA GLN A 234 -15.06 -7.81 17.55
C GLN A 234 -15.76 -9.17 17.54
N GLU A 235 -16.97 -9.23 17.00
CA GLU A 235 -17.78 -10.44 17.00
C GLU A 235 -17.50 -11.32 15.78
N CYS A 236 -16.92 -10.83 14.68
CA CYS A 236 -16.72 -11.63 13.46
C CYS A 236 -15.27 -11.67 12.98
N VAL A 237 -14.66 -10.51 12.73
CA VAL A 237 -13.33 -10.43 12.10
C VAL A 237 -12.23 -10.96 13.02
N LEU A 238 -12.15 -10.49 14.27
CA LEU A 238 -11.08 -10.89 15.20
C LEU A 238 -11.11 -12.38 15.55
N PRO A 239 -12.28 -13.02 15.82
CA PRO A 239 -12.34 -14.46 16.01
C PRO A 239 -11.80 -15.25 14.80
N VAL A 240 -12.17 -14.85 13.58
CA VAL A 240 -11.70 -15.52 12.36
C VAL A 240 -10.21 -15.26 12.10
N ALA A 241 -9.74 -14.03 12.34
CA ALA A 241 -8.32 -13.68 12.23
C ALA A 241 -7.45 -14.52 13.17
N ALA A 242 -7.91 -14.70 14.42
CA ALA A 242 -7.23 -15.52 15.42
C ALA A 242 -7.19 -17.01 15.01
N GLU A 243 -8.31 -17.56 14.54
CA GLU A 243 -8.39 -18.94 14.06
C GLU A 243 -7.49 -19.19 12.84
N ALA A 244 -7.42 -18.24 11.91
CA ALA A 244 -6.59 -18.33 10.72
C ALA A 244 -5.11 -17.95 10.95
N GLY A 245 -4.77 -17.40 12.13
CA GLY A 245 -3.41 -16.96 12.46
C GLY A 245 -2.93 -15.77 11.61
N ILE A 246 -3.83 -14.89 11.16
CA ILE A 246 -3.50 -13.71 10.34
C ILE A 246 -3.82 -12.40 11.06
N PRO A 247 -3.08 -11.31 10.80
CA PRO A 247 -3.39 -10.01 11.38
C PRO A 247 -4.65 -9.37 10.80
N LEU A 248 -5.21 -8.43 11.56
CA LEU A 248 -6.11 -7.39 11.05
C LEU A 248 -5.30 -6.10 10.85
N ALA A 249 -5.27 -5.59 9.62
CA ALA A 249 -4.68 -4.29 9.31
C ALA A 249 -5.73 -3.18 9.31
N LEU A 250 -5.43 -2.09 10.00
CA LEU A 250 -6.25 -0.87 9.99
C LEU A 250 -5.52 0.24 9.24
N PHE A 251 -6.15 0.77 8.21
CA PHE A 251 -5.62 1.86 7.41
C PHE A 251 -6.33 3.15 7.81
N ILE A 252 -5.64 3.93 8.63
CA ILE A 252 -6.18 5.12 9.27
C ILE A 252 -5.97 6.35 8.37
N SER A 253 -7.02 6.94 7.82
CA SER A 253 -6.98 8.18 7.03
C SER A 253 -8.35 8.84 6.95
N ASN A 254 -8.36 10.16 6.72
CA ASN A 254 -9.58 10.91 6.40
C ASN A 254 -9.74 11.16 4.89
N GLU A 255 -8.80 10.68 4.07
CA GLU A 255 -8.94 10.68 2.61
C GLU A 255 -9.86 9.52 2.21
N GLY A 256 -10.84 9.81 1.34
CA GLY A 256 -11.67 8.77 0.73
C GLY A 256 -10.84 7.84 -0.17
N TRP A 257 -11.25 6.57 -0.24
CA TRP A 257 -10.57 5.53 -1.03
C TRP A 257 -10.99 5.49 -2.51
N GLN A 258 -11.96 6.31 -2.92
CA GLN A 258 -12.54 6.29 -4.26
C GLN A 258 -12.64 7.69 -4.84
N LEU A 259 -12.29 7.80 -6.13
CA LEU A 259 -12.58 8.93 -7.01
C LEU A 259 -13.72 8.60 -7.98
N ASP A 260 -14.70 7.81 -7.53
CA ASP A 260 -15.88 7.50 -8.33
C ASP A 260 -16.74 8.75 -8.59
N ASP A 261 -16.32 9.93 -8.11
CA ASP A 261 -16.74 11.24 -8.57
C ASP A 261 -15.60 12.28 -8.45
N PHE A 262 -15.41 13.19 -9.40
CA PHE A 262 -14.45 14.31 -9.25
C PHE A 262 -14.78 15.16 -8.00
N SER A 263 -16.02 15.10 -7.51
CA SER A 263 -16.45 15.71 -6.24
C SER A 263 -16.00 14.94 -4.98
N SER A 264 -15.75 13.63 -5.09
CA SER A 264 -15.31 12.76 -3.97
C SER A 264 -13.85 12.97 -3.57
N ALA A 265 -13.08 13.74 -4.36
CA ALA A 265 -11.75 14.21 -3.99
C ALA A 265 -11.77 15.11 -2.73
N ALA A 266 -12.91 15.76 -2.43
CA ALA A 266 -13.15 16.40 -1.15
C ALA A 266 -13.71 15.33 -0.18
N GLY A 267 -12.82 14.62 0.49
CA GLY A 267 -13.18 13.61 1.49
C GLY A 267 -14.27 14.12 2.43
N THR A 268 -15.37 13.37 2.51
CA THR A 268 -16.45 13.64 3.47
C THR A 268 -15.87 13.55 4.88
N SER A 269 -15.70 14.71 5.50
CA SER A 269 -15.29 14.88 6.89
C SER A 269 -16.40 14.43 7.83
N LEU A 270 -16.71 13.14 7.83
CA LEU A 270 -17.44 12.54 8.93
C LEU A 270 -16.53 12.63 10.15
N GLN A 271 -17.05 13.24 11.23
CA GLN A 271 -16.38 13.33 12.53
C GLN A 271 -16.03 11.93 13.01
N GLN A 272 -14.80 11.52 12.74
CA GLN A 272 -14.29 10.19 13.00
C GLN A 272 -13.76 10.13 14.44
N ALA A 273 -14.10 9.05 15.15
CA ALA A 273 -13.48 8.72 16.42
C ALA A 273 -11.94 8.62 16.24
N ASP A 274 -11.17 8.98 17.26
CA ASP A 274 -9.72 8.76 17.25
C ASP A 274 -9.43 7.27 17.22
N GLY A 275 -9.23 6.66 16.06
CA GLY A 275 -8.94 5.24 16.02
C GLY A 275 -7.49 4.85 16.20
N ILE A 276 -6.59 5.78 16.56
CA ILE A 276 -5.41 5.34 17.34
C ILE A 276 -5.90 4.79 18.68
N SER A 277 -6.82 5.48 19.35
CA SER A 277 -7.42 5.01 20.60
C SER A 277 -8.18 3.69 20.39
N VAL A 278 -8.99 3.57 19.35
CA VAL A 278 -9.68 2.30 19.02
C VAL A 278 -8.68 1.16 18.76
N LEU A 279 -7.62 1.42 17.98
CA LEU A 279 -6.58 0.42 17.75
C LEU A 279 -5.89 0.00 19.06
N ALA A 280 -5.54 0.95 19.92
CA ALA A 280 -4.93 0.67 21.22
C ALA A 280 -5.86 -0.17 22.12
N GLU A 281 -7.16 0.15 22.15
CA GLU A 281 -8.17 -0.64 22.86
C GLU A 281 -8.27 -2.07 22.32
N LEU A 282 -8.28 -2.24 20.99
CA LEU A 282 -8.30 -3.56 20.36
C LEU A 282 -7.03 -4.35 20.68
N CYS A 283 -5.85 -3.74 20.59
CA CYS A 283 -4.59 -4.38 20.95
C CYS A 283 -4.58 -4.85 22.41
N ALA A 284 -5.08 -4.02 23.33
CA ALA A 284 -5.14 -4.34 24.75
C ALA A 284 -6.18 -5.44 25.07
N LYS A 285 -7.35 -5.39 24.44
CA LYS A 285 -8.46 -6.33 24.68
C LYS A 285 -8.23 -7.70 24.03
N TYR A 286 -7.49 -7.74 22.93
CA TYR A 286 -7.25 -8.95 22.14
C TYR A 286 -5.75 -9.23 21.96
N PRO A 287 -5.00 -9.54 23.04
CA PRO A 287 -3.55 -9.73 22.97
C PRO A 287 -3.12 -10.94 22.12
N GLY A 288 -4.03 -11.90 21.87
CA GLY A 288 -3.79 -13.04 20.96
C GLY A 288 -3.96 -12.71 19.48
N ASN A 289 -4.60 -11.59 19.15
CA ASN A 289 -4.74 -11.11 17.77
C ASN A 289 -3.56 -10.22 17.41
N LYS A 290 -3.08 -10.33 16.17
CA LYS A 290 -2.08 -9.44 15.58
C LYS A 290 -2.76 -8.29 14.84
N PHE A 291 -2.14 -7.12 14.90
CA PHE A 291 -2.62 -5.91 14.25
C PHE A 291 -1.52 -5.30 13.39
N LEU A 292 -1.91 -4.81 12.22
CA LEU A 292 -1.07 -3.97 11.37
C LEU A 292 -1.69 -2.58 11.30
N CYS A 293 -0.86 -1.54 11.17
CA CYS A 293 -1.37 -0.19 10.97
C CYS A 293 -0.57 0.56 9.91
N SER A 294 -1.29 1.08 8.91
CA SER A 294 -0.80 2.10 7.98
C SER A 294 -1.51 3.42 8.30
N LEU A 295 -0.76 4.52 8.26
CA LEU A 295 -1.28 5.87 8.50
C LEU A 295 -1.29 6.65 7.19
N GLY A 296 -2.39 7.36 6.92
CA GLY A 296 -2.59 8.13 5.71
C GLY A 296 -2.93 9.59 6.00
N ALA A 297 -2.79 10.42 4.96
CA ALA A 297 -2.98 11.86 5.06
C ALA A 297 -4.44 12.24 5.38
N GLY A 298 -4.64 13.52 5.75
CA GLY A 298 -5.94 14.07 6.10
C GLY A 298 -6.47 13.68 7.49
N ALA A 299 -5.92 12.64 8.14
CA ALA A 299 -6.12 12.36 9.55
C ALA A 299 -5.78 13.64 10.33
N GLY A 300 -6.81 14.38 10.78
CA GLY A 300 -6.69 15.78 11.17
C GLY A 300 -5.62 16.05 12.23
N VAL A 301 -5.47 17.31 12.62
CA VAL A 301 -4.51 17.90 13.59
C VAL A 301 -4.47 17.20 14.98
N GLY A 302 -5.14 16.06 15.21
CA GLY A 302 -5.08 15.23 16.41
C GLY A 302 -4.59 13.77 16.25
N VAL A 303 -4.41 13.23 15.04
CA VAL A 303 -3.86 11.86 14.87
C VAL A 303 -2.34 11.95 14.75
N HIS A 304 -1.67 12.09 15.89
CA HIS A 304 -0.21 12.24 15.92
C HIS A 304 0.48 10.94 15.45
N PRO A 305 1.29 10.95 14.36
CA PRO A 305 2.20 9.85 14.03
C PRO A 305 3.08 9.44 15.22
N TYR A 306 3.33 10.39 16.14
CA TYR A 306 3.98 10.17 17.43
C TYR A 306 3.19 9.20 18.32
N LEU A 307 1.88 9.43 18.53
CA LEU A 307 1.04 8.60 19.40
C LEU A 307 0.93 7.17 18.87
N LEU A 308 0.73 7.00 17.55
CA LEU A 308 0.70 5.69 16.93
C LEU A 308 2.04 4.95 17.11
N THR A 309 3.16 5.65 16.91
CA THR A 309 4.49 5.08 17.11
C THR A 309 4.77 4.74 18.58
N ALA A 310 4.30 5.57 19.52
CA ALA A 310 4.39 5.31 20.95
C ALA A 310 3.50 4.13 21.38
N ALA A 311 2.34 3.94 20.76
CA ALA A 311 1.46 2.79 20.99
C ALA A 311 2.10 1.49 20.49
N ALA A 312 2.70 1.49 19.30
CA ALA A 312 3.40 0.32 18.75
C ALA A 312 4.55 -0.17 19.65
N ARG A 313 5.17 0.72 20.44
CA ARG A 313 6.18 0.32 21.45
C ARG A 313 5.59 -0.42 22.66
N GLN A 314 4.30 -0.22 22.93
CA GLN A 314 3.62 -0.77 24.11
C GLN A 314 2.89 -2.09 23.79
N PHE A 315 2.53 -2.29 22.52
CA PHE A 315 1.74 -3.44 22.08
C PHE A 315 2.58 -4.35 21.17
N PRO A 316 3.11 -5.48 21.69
CA PRO A 316 3.92 -6.41 20.87
C PRO A 316 3.11 -7.09 19.76
N ASN A 317 1.77 -7.02 19.83
CA ASN A 317 0.85 -7.48 18.81
C ASN A 317 0.47 -6.39 17.79
N LEU A 318 1.14 -5.23 17.79
CA LEU A 318 0.96 -4.15 16.80
C LEU A 318 2.25 -3.92 16.00
N HIS A 319 2.17 -4.03 14.68
CA HIS A 319 3.28 -3.71 13.77
C HIS A 319 2.89 -2.59 12.79
N LEU A 320 3.77 -1.59 12.66
CA LEU A 320 3.53 -0.46 11.76
C LEU A 320 4.04 -0.79 10.35
N VAL A 321 3.22 -0.50 9.35
CA VAL A 321 3.51 -0.79 7.94
C VAL A 321 3.29 0.45 7.09
N GLY A 322 4.39 1.04 6.61
CA GLY A 322 4.39 2.14 5.66
C GLY A 322 3.49 3.31 6.02
N TYR A 323 3.14 4.06 4.99
CA TYR A 323 2.18 5.16 5.02
C TYR A 323 1.36 5.06 3.75
N HIS A 324 0.09 5.47 3.76
CA HIS A 324 -0.77 5.40 2.59
C HIS A 324 -1.29 6.76 2.15
N GLY A 325 -1.89 6.83 0.96
CA GLY A 325 -2.49 8.06 0.42
C GLY A 325 -1.45 9.16 0.18
N SER A 326 -1.78 10.42 0.51
CA SER A 326 -0.92 11.56 0.18
C SER A 326 0.43 11.63 0.91
N PHE A 327 0.76 10.67 1.79
CA PHE A 327 2.08 10.56 2.42
C PHE A 327 3.17 9.94 1.53
N HIS A 328 2.84 9.43 0.33
CA HIS A 328 3.84 8.97 -0.65
C HIS A 328 4.57 10.13 -1.35
N ILE A 329 5.11 11.07 -0.58
CA ILE A 329 5.98 12.17 -1.04
C ILE A 329 7.27 12.19 -0.21
N PRO A 330 8.44 12.53 -0.79
CA PRO A 330 9.73 12.44 -0.10
C PRO A 330 9.81 13.22 1.22
N GLY A 331 9.22 14.41 1.28
CA GLY A 331 9.23 15.25 2.49
C GLY A 331 8.50 14.61 3.68
N ALA A 332 7.26 14.15 3.46
CA ALA A 332 6.48 13.47 4.49
C ALA A 332 7.13 12.14 4.90
N LEU A 333 7.59 11.35 3.91
CA LEU A 333 8.28 10.09 4.20
C LEU A 333 9.52 10.30 5.06
N GLU A 334 10.32 11.34 4.78
CA GLU A 334 11.52 11.63 5.56
C GLU A 334 11.19 11.98 7.01
N GLU A 335 10.26 12.91 7.23
CA GLU A 335 9.83 13.33 8.56
C GLU A 335 9.29 12.15 9.38
N LEU A 336 8.37 11.39 8.78
CA LEU A 336 7.70 10.30 9.48
C LEU A 336 8.65 9.11 9.73
N THR A 337 9.58 8.83 8.81
CA THR A 337 10.62 7.79 9.01
C THR A 337 11.57 8.16 10.13
N ARG A 338 12.00 9.43 10.22
CA ARG A 338 12.84 9.92 11.33
C ARG A 338 12.15 9.71 12.67
N LEU A 339 10.89 10.13 12.77
CA LEU A 339 10.07 9.95 13.95
C LEU A 339 9.96 8.47 14.35
N ARG A 340 9.65 7.59 13.39
CA ARG A 340 9.57 6.14 13.64
C ARG A 340 10.88 5.57 14.12
N PHE A 341 12.02 5.96 13.56
CA PHE A 341 13.31 5.42 14.01
C PHE A 341 13.72 5.95 15.37
N GLU A 342 13.45 7.23 15.67
CA GLU A 342 13.76 7.83 16.96
C GLU A 342 12.95 7.19 18.10
N LEU A 343 11.69 6.85 17.84
CA LEU A 343 10.83 6.23 18.82
C LEU A 343 10.90 4.71 18.78
N ALA A 344 10.70 4.04 17.66
CA ALA A 344 10.56 2.58 17.59
C ALA A 344 11.83 1.84 17.14
N GLY A 345 12.92 2.54 16.82
CA GLY A 345 14.11 1.93 16.24
C GLY A 345 13.78 1.26 14.91
N THR A 346 14.18 0.00 14.74
CA THR A 346 13.95 -0.77 13.50
C THR A 346 12.69 -1.63 13.53
N HIS A 347 11.86 -1.57 14.58
CA HIS A 347 10.66 -2.42 14.71
C HIS A 347 9.47 -1.88 13.87
N VAL A 348 9.69 -1.70 12.58
CA VAL A 348 8.69 -1.18 11.63
C VAL A 348 8.98 -1.72 10.23
N THR A 349 7.94 -1.87 9.41
CA THR A 349 8.13 -1.92 7.96
C THR A 349 7.99 -0.50 7.44
N VAL A 350 9.07 0.06 6.91
CA VAL A 350 9.16 1.52 6.74
C VAL A 350 8.19 2.05 5.69
N GLN A 351 7.98 1.28 4.63
CA GLN A 351 7.20 1.72 3.49
C GLN A 351 6.49 0.55 2.79
N HIS A 352 5.40 0.87 2.11
CA HIS A 352 4.78 0.10 1.03
C HIS A 352 4.53 1.06 -0.15
N SER A 353 4.28 0.57 -1.36
CA SER A 353 4.16 1.49 -2.50
C SER A 353 2.75 2.00 -2.76
N ASP A 354 1.73 1.25 -2.33
CA ASP A 354 0.32 1.46 -2.68
C ASP A 354 0.10 1.63 -4.20
N SER A 355 0.98 1.01 -5.00
CA SER A 355 0.97 1.16 -6.45
C SER A 355 -0.31 0.54 -7.03
N ASP A 356 -0.97 1.27 -7.93
CA ASP A 356 -2.10 0.78 -8.74
C ASP A 356 -1.70 0.47 -10.18
N VAL A 357 -0.54 0.95 -10.62
CA VAL A 357 0.03 0.66 -11.94
C VAL A 357 1.43 0.08 -11.78
N LEU A 358 1.72 -1.03 -12.45
CA LEU A 358 2.94 -1.83 -12.28
C LEU A 358 4.23 -0.99 -12.27
N GLU A 359 4.41 -0.09 -13.22
CA GLU A 359 5.64 0.71 -13.38
C GLU A 359 5.89 1.66 -12.21
N GLN A 360 4.87 2.00 -11.41
CA GLN A 360 5.03 2.87 -10.26
C GLN A 360 5.99 2.28 -9.22
N LEU A 361 6.13 0.95 -9.17
CA LEU A 361 7.12 0.28 -8.33
C LEU A 361 8.53 0.84 -8.54
N LEU A 362 8.88 1.25 -9.77
CA LEU A 362 10.20 1.80 -10.08
C LEU A 362 10.46 3.07 -9.27
N TYR A 363 9.61 4.09 -9.42
CA TYR A 363 9.88 5.38 -8.78
C TYR A 363 9.53 5.37 -7.30
N LYS A 364 8.46 4.68 -6.89
CA LYS A 364 8.05 4.60 -5.47
C LYS A 364 9.15 3.99 -4.62
N TRP A 365 9.77 2.90 -5.09
CA TRP A 365 10.87 2.27 -4.36
C TRP A 365 12.21 2.98 -4.53
N ASP A 366 12.52 3.56 -5.70
CA ASP A 366 13.73 4.38 -5.85
C ASP A 366 13.72 5.58 -4.87
N ASP A 367 12.57 6.26 -4.75
CA ASP A 367 12.41 7.38 -3.83
C ASP A 367 12.42 6.97 -2.37
N ALA A 368 11.68 5.91 -2.03
CA ALA A 368 11.68 5.38 -0.67
C ALA A 368 13.10 4.97 -0.23
N ARG A 369 13.86 4.27 -1.08
CA ARG A 369 15.25 3.89 -0.78
C ARG A 369 16.16 5.09 -0.59
N GLY A 370 16.01 6.14 -1.40
CA GLY A 370 16.76 7.38 -1.24
C GLY A 370 16.52 8.02 0.13
N VAL A 371 15.25 8.14 0.54
CA VAL A 371 14.86 8.71 1.84
C VAL A 371 15.32 7.82 3.00
N ILE A 372 15.06 6.50 2.94
CA ILE A 372 15.44 5.55 3.99
C ILE A 372 16.97 5.53 4.16
N GLY A 373 17.72 5.49 3.06
CA GLY A 373 19.19 5.53 3.09
C GLY A 373 19.72 6.81 3.73
N LYS A 374 19.13 7.96 3.40
CA LYS A 374 19.46 9.25 4.03
C LYS A 374 19.21 9.22 5.54
N VAL A 375 18.02 8.78 5.97
CA VAL A 375 17.65 8.76 7.39
C VAL A 375 18.52 7.76 8.17
N LEU A 376 18.78 6.57 7.63
CA LEU A 376 19.67 5.58 8.26
C LEU A 376 21.09 6.09 8.39
N TYR A 377 21.62 6.74 7.35
CA TYR A 377 22.95 7.35 7.42
C TYR A 377 23.07 8.35 8.57
N ASP A 378 22.06 9.20 8.78
CA ASP A 378 22.05 10.15 9.89
C ASP A 378 22.03 9.43 11.24
N LYS A 379 21.13 8.45 11.42
CA LYS A 379 21.02 7.68 12.68
C LYS A 379 22.28 6.89 13.01
N TYR A 380 22.89 6.25 12.02
CA TYR A 380 24.17 5.56 12.22
C TYR A 380 25.34 6.52 12.42
N SER A 381 25.30 7.72 11.84
CA SER A 381 26.30 8.76 12.08
C SER A 381 26.23 9.27 13.52
N ASP A 382 25.03 9.39 14.09
CA ASP A 382 24.84 9.74 15.50
C ASP A 382 25.46 8.69 16.42
N LEU A 383 25.20 7.40 16.16
CA LEU A 383 25.87 6.30 16.88
C LEU A 383 27.40 6.37 16.70
N MET A 384 27.87 6.68 15.50
CA MET A 384 29.31 6.77 15.25
C MET A 384 29.99 7.87 16.07
N ASN A 385 29.31 8.99 16.31
CA ASN A 385 29.80 10.09 17.13
C ASN A 385 29.94 9.68 18.62
N THR A 386 29.21 8.66 19.10
CA THR A 386 29.35 8.15 20.47
C THR A 386 30.51 7.15 20.64
N GLY A 387 31.18 6.80 19.54
CA GLY A 387 32.22 5.76 19.52
C GLY A 387 31.71 4.40 19.05
N TRP A 388 30.40 4.21 18.87
CA TRP A 388 29.86 2.99 18.26
C TRP A 388 30.36 2.85 16.82
N ARG A 389 30.63 1.63 16.35
CA ARG A 389 31.16 1.40 14.99
C ARG A 389 30.30 0.38 14.29
N MET A 390 29.56 0.85 13.29
CA MET A 390 28.73 -0.01 12.46
C MET A 390 29.59 -0.96 11.61
N THR A 391 29.08 -2.17 11.40
CA THR A 391 29.55 -3.18 10.45
C THR A 391 28.65 -3.24 9.23
N GLU A 392 29.13 -3.83 8.13
CA GLU A 392 28.28 -4.03 6.95
C GLU A 392 27.14 -5.02 7.22
N ASP A 393 27.38 -6.03 8.04
CA ASP A 393 26.39 -7.05 8.41
C ASP A 393 25.23 -6.45 9.23
N GLU A 394 25.52 -5.52 10.14
CA GLU A 394 24.48 -4.80 10.88
C GLU A 394 23.61 -3.95 9.96
N ILE A 395 24.22 -3.21 9.03
CA ILE A 395 23.46 -2.42 8.04
C ILE A 395 22.61 -3.34 7.15
N ALA A 396 23.16 -4.47 6.70
CA ALA A 396 22.45 -5.43 5.88
C ALA A 396 21.27 -6.07 6.62
N ARG A 397 21.46 -6.45 7.89
CA ARG A 397 20.41 -6.96 8.76
C ARG A 397 19.27 -5.95 8.92
N ASP A 398 19.62 -4.70 9.24
CA ASP A 398 18.63 -3.65 9.49
C ASP A 398 17.88 -3.30 8.19
N ALA A 399 18.59 -3.15 7.07
CA ALA A 399 17.98 -2.92 5.76
C ALA A 399 17.00 -4.05 5.38
N ALA A 400 17.38 -5.31 5.59
CA ALA A 400 16.53 -6.46 5.31
C ALA A 400 15.27 -6.48 6.20
N GLY A 401 15.37 -6.11 7.47
CA GLY A 401 14.23 -5.98 8.38
C GLY A 401 13.25 -4.89 7.91
N LEU A 402 13.77 -3.69 7.71
CA LEU A 402 13.00 -2.49 7.35
C LEU A 402 12.28 -2.58 5.99
N LEU A 403 12.86 -3.32 5.03
CA LEU A 403 12.36 -3.48 3.66
C LEU A 403 11.49 -4.74 3.46
N GLY A 404 10.87 -5.21 4.54
CA GLY A 404 9.83 -6.25 4.51
C GLY A 404 10.17 -7.50 5.32
N GLY A 405 11.42 -7.71 5.73
CA GLY A 405 11.80 -8.85 6.55
C GLY A 405 11.08 -8.88 7.90
N ASP A 406 10.93 -7.73 8.55
CA ASP A 406 10.25 -7.65 9.86
C ASP A 406 8.73 -7.84 9.75
N PHE A 407 8.13 -7.53 8.60
CA PHE A 407 6.75 -7.89 8.31
C PHE A 407 6.57 -9.42 8.30
N TRP A 408 7.40 -10.15 7.56
CA TRP A 408 7.32 -11.62 7.52
C TRP A 408 7.57 -12.26 8.90
N LYS A 409 8.52 -11.74 9.66
CA LYS A 409 8.75 -12.15 11.06
C LYS A 409 7.52 -11.93 11.92
N PHE A 410 6.88 -10.77 11.82
CA PHE A 410 5.66 -10.46 12.56
C PHE A 410 4.51 -11.38 12.17
N LEU A 411 4.35 -11.71 10.89
CA LEU A 411 3.37 -12.70 10.43
C LEU A 411 3.67 -14.10 10.98
N GLY A 412 4.94 -14.43 11.23
CA GLY A 412 5.38 -15.79 11.54
C GLY A 412 5.36 -16.69 10.30
N ARG A 413 5.54 -16.10 9.11
CA ARG A 413 5.56 -16.79 7.82
C ARG A 413 6.95 -16.69 7.18
N PRO A 414 7.39 -17.68 6.39
CA PRO A 414 8.68 -17.60 5.71
C PRO A 414 8.67 -16.45 4.70
N ASN A 415 9.76 -15.67 4.66
CA ASN A 415 9.92 -14.65 3.64
C ASN A 415 10.29 -15.34 2.31
N PRO A 416 9.44 -15.27 1.27
CA PRO A 416 9.73 -15.87 -0.03
C PRO A 416 11.02 -15.33 -0.64
N ALA A 417 11.42 -14.09 -0.37
CA ALA A 417 12.69 -13.51 -0.82
C ALA A 417 13.94 -14.23 -0.30
N VAL A 418 13.82 -14.95 0.83
CA VAL A 418 14.92 -15.72 1.43
C VAL A 418 14.99 -17.14 0.84
N ALA A 419 13.86 -17.68 0.37
CA ALA A 419 13.78 -19.01 -0.25
C ALA A 419 14.48 -19.06 -1.63
N PHE A 420 14.59 -17.93 -2.34
CA PHE A 420 15.29 -17.84 -3.64
C PHE A 420 16.83 -17.74 -3.53
N LYS A 421 17.41 -17.90 -2.33
CA LYS A 421 18.86 -17.89 -2.09
C LYS A 421 19.43 -19.22 -1.57
N ALA A 422 18.58 -20.26 -1.44
CA ALA A 422 19.00 -21.60 -1.02
C ALA A 422 19.22 -22.52 -2.21
#